data_AF-A0A970PYR0-F1
#
_entry.id   AF-A0A970PYR0-F1
#
_cell.length_a   1.000
_cell.length_b   1.000
_cell.length_c   1.000
_cell.angle_alpha   90.00
_cell.angle_beta   90.00
_cell.angle_gamma   90.00
#
_symmetry.space_group_name_H-M   'P 1'
#
loop_
_entity.id
_entity.type
_entity.pdbx_description
1 polymer ?
#
loop_
_entity_poly.entity_id
_entity_poly.type
_entity_poly.pdbx_seq_one_letter_code
_entity_poly.pdbx_strand_id
1 'polypeptide(L)' 'MLTKIIEAYDHLGIVSTLNRQQGMVIIRGTVDTRPELLKILVNLPFPLETIENK' A
#
# COMPACT_ATOMS: atom_id res chain seq x y z
N MET A 1 -4.54 5.19 -9.56
CA MET A 1 -4.35 6.37 -8.69
C MET A 1 -3.44 6.06 -7.51
N LEU A 2 -3.66 4.96 -6.76
CA LEU A 2 -2.79 4.54 -5.66
C LEU A 2 -1.30 4.39 -6.06
N THR A 3 -1.01 3.88 -7.25
CA THR A 3 0.35 3.82 -7.81
C THR A 3 1.06 5.18 -7.78
N LYS A 4 0.40 6.25 -8.23
CA LYS A 4 0.98 7.61 -8.25
C LYS A 4 1.25 8.15 -6.85
N ILE A 5 0.45 7.74 -5.86
CA ILE A 5 0.69 8.13 -4.47
C ILE A 5 2.01 7.50 -4.03
N ILE A 6 2.18 6.19 -4.24
CA ILE A 6 3.42 5.50 -3.84
C ILE A 6 4.65 5.99 -4.62
N GLU A 7 4.51 6.27 -5.90
CA GLU A 7 5.58 6.89 -6.72
C GLU A 7 6.01 8.25 -6.18
N ALA A 8 5.07 9.06 -5.67
CA ALA A 8 5.38 10.38 -5.10
C ALA A 8 6.13 10.31 -3.76
N TYR A 9 6.11 9.17 -3.08
CA TYR A 9 6.95 8.89 -1.91
C TYR A 9 8.12 7.99 -2.34
N ASP A 10 8.93 8.42 -3.30
CA ASP A 10 10.18 7.78 -3.71
C ASP A 10 10.10 6.26 -3.98
N HIS A 11 8.95 5.78 -4.48
CA HIS A 11 8.73 4.37 -4.79
C HIS A 11 8.97 3.43 -3.58
N LEU A 12 8.56 3.84 -2.37
CA LEU A 12 8.67 3.05 -1.12
C LEU A 12 8.08 1.63 -1.21
N GLY A 13 7.22 1.36 -2.21
CA GLY A 13 6.75 0.03 -2.55
C GLY A 13 6.22 -0.08 -3.97
N ILE A 14 5.87 -1.30 -4.36
CA ILE A 14 5.28 -1.61 -5.67
C ILE A 14 3.80 -1.92 -5.49
N VAL A 15 2.94 -1.21 -6.21
CA VAL A 15 1.50 -1.51 -6.27
C VAL A 15 1.25 -2.55 -7.35
N SER A 16 0.65 -3.69 -6.98
CA SER A 16 0.26 -4.76 -7.89
C SER A 16 -1.22 -5.08 -7.76
N THR A 17 -1.83 -5.56 -8.83
CA THR A 17 -3.21 -6.04 -8.78
C THR A 17 -3.23 -7.45 -8.17
N LEU A 18 -4.07 -7.68 -7.16
CA LEU A 18 -4.28 -9.00 -6.56
C LEU A 18 -5.51 -9.70 -7.17
N ASN A 19 -6.62 -8.97 -7.30
CA ASN A 19 -7.82 -9.47 -7.95
C ASN A 19 -8.58 -8.31 -8.63
N ARG A 20 -8.65 -8.32 -9.96
CA ARG A 20 -9.38 -7.27 -10.72
C ARG A 20 -10.88 -7.31 -10.49
N GLN A 21 -11.48 -8.50 -10.36
CA GLN A 21 -12.94 -8.64 -10.23
C GLN A 21 -13.44 -8.05 -8.92
N GLN A 22 -12.62 -8.14 -7.86
CA GLN A 22 -12.93 -7.60 -6.54
C GLN A 22 -12.33 -6.21 -6.30
N GLY A 23 -11.60 -5.64 -7.27
CA GLY A 23 -10.89 -4.37 -7.10
C GLY A 23 -9.75 -4.42 -6.07
N MET A 24 -9.22 -5.61 -5.76
CA MET A 24 -8.16 -5.77 -4.77
C MET A 24 -6.77 -5.52 -5.36
N VAL A 25 -5.98 -4.74 -4.63
CA VAL A 25 -4.58 -4.45 -4.92
C VAL A 25 -3.73 -4.80 -3.70
N ILE A 26 -2.44 -5.04 -3.94
CA ILE A 26 -1.44 -5.25 -2.91
C ILE A 26 -0.31 -4.25 -3.09
N ILE A 27 0.21 -3.72 -1.98
CA ILE A 27 1.42 -2.90 -1.97
C ILE A 27 2.53 -3.75 -1.38
N ARG A 28 3.62 -3.93 -2.12
CA ARG A 28 4.78 -4.71 -1.70
C ARG A 28 5.91 -3.75 -1.34
N GLY A 29 6.22 -3.66 -0.06
CA GLY A 29 7.42 -2.99 0.47
C GLY A 29 8.43 -4.00 1.00
N THR A 30 9.59 -3.51 1.44
CA THR A 30 10.55 -4.30 2.21
C THR A 30 10.30 -4.13 3.70
N VAL A 31 11.03 -4.87 4.54
CA VAL A 31 10.98 -4.70 6.00
C VAL A 31 11.28 -3.26 6.40
N ASP A 32 12.24 -2.63 5.72
CA ASP A 32 12.70 -1.27 6.03
C ASP A 32 11.71 -0.19 5.60
N THR A 33 10.96 -0.40 4.50
CA THR A 33 10.00 0.60 4.00
C THR A 33 8.59 0.43 4.59
N ARG A 34 8.28 -0.72 5.21
CA ARG A 34 6.98 -1.00 5.82
C ARG A 34 6.53 0.09 6.81
N PRO A 35 7.36 0.58 7.76
CA PRO A 35 6.93 1.61 8.71
C PRO A 35 6.50 2.91 8.02
N GLU A 36 7.18 3.28 6.93
CA GLU A 36 6.89 4.50 6.19
C GLU A 36 5.64 4.36 5.32
N LEU A 37 5.49 3.20 4.66
CA LEU A 37 4.26 2.86 3.95
C LEU A 37 3.03 2.92 4.86
N LEU A 38 3.11 2.41 6.10
CA LEU A 38 2.00 2.48 7.05
C LEU A 38 1.62 3.92 7.43
N LYS A 39 2.61 4.82 7.58
CA LYS A 39 2.36 6.25 7.83
C LYS A 39 1.64 6.93 6.66
N ILE A 40 1.90 6.50 5.42
CA ILE A 40 1.20 7.03 4.25
C ILE A 40 -0.23 6.47 4.21
N LEU A 41 -0.39 5.16 4.39
CA LEU A 41 -1.67 4.46 4.25
C LEU A 41 -2.70 4.90 5.29
N VAL A 42 -2.29 5.22 6.52
CA VAL A 42 -3.21 5.70 7.57
C VAL A 42 -3.82 7.07 7.28
N ASN A 43 -3.20 7.86 6.40
CA ASN A 43 -3.66 9.20 6.03
C ASN A 43 -4.58 9.20 4.79
N LEU A 44 -4.90 8.03 4.22
CA LEU A 44 -5.77 7.95 3.07
C LEU A 44 -7.23 8.26 3.45
N PRO A 45 -8.03 8.86 2.56
CA PRO A 45 -9.39 9.32 2.87
C PRO A 45 -10.42 8.17 2.91
N PHE A 46 -9.98 6.97 3.24
CA PHE A 46 -10.82 5.77 3.35
C PHE A 46 -10.31 4.87 4.46
N PRO A 47 -11.20 4.05 5.07
CA PRO A 47 -10.82 3.16 6.17
C PRO A 47 -9.75 2.17 5.73
N LEU A 48 -8.75 1.97 6.59
CA LEU A 48 -7.69 0.98 6.42
C LEU A 48 -7.83 -0.09 7.51
N GLU A 49 -7.90 -1.35 7.10
CA GLU A 49 -7.81 -2.51 7.99
C GLU A 49 -6.47 -3.21 7.74
N THR A 50 -5.66 -3.38 8.78
CA THR A 50 -4.39 -4.11 8.69
C THR A 50 -4.61 -5.55 9.18
N ILE A 51 -4.39 -6.51 8.28
CA ILE A 51 -4.46 -7.93 8.60
C ILE A 51 -3.02 -8.44 8.70
N GLU A 52 -2.55 -8.74 9.92
CA GLU A 52 -1.27 -9.40 10.13
C GLU A 52 -1.47 -10.92 10.09
N ASN A 53 -0.95 -11.57 9.05
CA ASN A 53 -0.80 -13.03 9.07
C ASN A 53 0.47 -13.35 9.88
N LYS A 54 0.26 -14.01 11.03
CA LYS A 54 1.33 -14.61 11.84
C LYS A 54 2.10 -15.68 11.07
#